data_AF-A0A951BQM3-F1
#
_entry.id   AF-A0A951BQM3-F1
#
_cell.length_a   1.000
_cell.length_b   1.000
_cell.length_c   1.000
_cell.angle_alpha   90.00
_cell.angle_beta   90.00
_cell.angle_gamma   90.00
#
_symmetry.space_group_name_H-M   'P 1'
#
loop_
_entity.id
_entity.type
_entity.pdbx_description
1 polymer ?
#
loop_
_entity_poly.entity_id
_entity_poly.type
_entity_poly.pdbx_seq_one_letter_code
_entity_poly.pdbx_strand_id
1 'polypeptide(L)'
;MTWQMLGWILLGAALLVCLGLLLGATWTTQALQSQLRQQAEERRRLNEEWVAVRTTRRQGEKCPRCGYPLPDQDWYIEQTLA
;
A
#
# COMPACT_ATOMS: atom_id res chain seq x y z
N MET A 1 4.46 51.77 -17.01
CA MET A 1 3.91 50.64 -16.23
C MET A 1 4.04 50.99 -14.76
N THR A 2 2.96 51.17 -14.01
CA THR A 2 3.06 51.54 -12.58
C THR A 2 3.45 50.31 -11.75
N TRP A 3 4.22 50.50 -10.68
CA TRP A 3 4.64 49.42 -9.77
C TRP A 3 3.47 48.59 -9.22
N GLN A 4 2.30 49.22 -9.07
CA GLN A 4 1.07 48.53 -8.70
C GLN A 4 0.63 47.48 -9.72
N MET A 5 0.71 47.77 -11.03
CA MET A 5 0.35 46.82 -12.08
C MET A 5 1.26 45.57 -12.06
N LEU A 6 2.57 45.76 -11.86
CA LEU A 6 3.52 44.66 -11.71
C LEU A 6 3.22 43.81 -10.46
N GLY A 7 2.84 44.46 -9.35
CA GLY A 7 2.43 43.76 -8.12
C GLY A 7 1.21 42.86 -8.33
N TRP A 8 0.17 43.36 -9.00
CA TRP A 8 -1.03 42.56 -9.31
C TRP A 8 -0.74 41.39 -10.25
N ILE A 9 0.12 41.59 -11.25
CA ILE A 9 0.51 40.52 -12.18
C ILE A 9 1.27 39.41 -11.46
N LEU A 10 2.24 39.76 -10.60
CA LEU A 10 3.01 38.78 -9.83
C LEU A 10 2.12 37.99 -8.86
N LEU A 11 1.18 38.68 -8.20
CA LEU A 11 0.26 38.05 -7.27
C LEU A 11 -0.70 37.08 -7.99
N GLY A 12 -1.21 37.48 -9.16
CA GLY A 12 -2.02 36.61 -10.02
C GLY A 12 -1.25 35.39 -10.51
N ALA A 13 0.00 35.57 -10.95
CA ALA A 13 0.85 34.47 -11.39
C ALA A 13 1.14 33.48 -10.25
N ALA A 14 1.44 33.97 -9.05
CA ALA A 14 1.66 33.12 -7.88
C ALA A 14 0.41 32.31 -7.51
N LEU A 15 -0.77 32.94 -7.51
CA LEU A 15 -2.05 32.26 -7.26
C LEU A 15 -2.33 31.16 -8.28
N LEU A 16 -2.09 31.42 -9.57
CA LEU A 16 -2.28 30.42 -10.63
C LEU A 16 -1.34 29.22 -10.47
N VAL A 17 -0.07 29.47 -10.12
CA VAL A 17 0.88 28.40 -9.83
C VAL A 17 0.44 27.57 -8.62
N CYS A 18 0.02 28.21 -7.53
CA CYS A 18 -0.50 27.51 -6.35
C CYS A 18 -1.74 26.67 -6.67
N LEU A 19 -2.68 27.22 -7.45
CA LEU A 19 -3.88 26.49 -7.88
C LEU A 19 -3.53 25.29 -8.76
N GLY A 20 -2.62 25.46 -9.72
CA GLY A 20 -2.15 24.37 -10.57
C GLY A 20 -1.48 23.24 -9.77
N LEU A 21 -0.64 23.60 -8.79
CA LEU A 21 0.01 22.64 -7.87
C LEU A 21 -1.01 21.88 -7.02
N LEU A 22 -1.98 22.59 -6.43
CA LEU A 22 -3.03 21.97 -5.62
C LEU A 22 -3.87 21.01 -6.45
N LEU A 23 -4.30 21.42 -7.64
CA LEU A 23 -5.05 20.56 -8.55
C LEU A 23 -4.23 19.32 -8.93
N GLY A 24 -2.99 19.50 -9.37
CA GLY A 24 -2.10 18.38 -9.69
C GLY A 24 -1.94 17.40 -8.52
N ALA A 25 -1.72 17.89 -7.30
CA ALA A 25 -1.60 17.07 -6.10
C ALA A 25 -2.91 16.35 -5.73
N THR A 26 -4.06 16.99 -5.90
CA THR A 26 -5.36 16.33 -5.63
C THR A 26 -5.64 15.20 -6.61
N TRP A 27 -5.26 15.35 -7.88
CA TRP A 27 -5.41 14.30 -8.88
C TRP A 27 -4.49 13.11 -8.60
N THR A 28 -3.24 13.35 -8.21
CA THR A 28 -2.31 12.26 -7.86
C THR A 28 -2.74 11.53 -6.60
N THR A 29 -3.21 12.24 -5.57
CA THR A 29 -3.66 11.64 -4.31
C THR A 29 -4.96 10.85 -4.47
N GLN A 30 -5.92 11.32 -5.28
CA GLN A 30 -7.14 10.55 -5.58
C GLN A 30 -6.84 9.28 -6.40
N ALA A 31 -5.95 9.37 -7.39
CA ALA A 31 -5.52 8.22 -8.18
C ALA A 31 -4.75 7.20 -7.33
N LEU A 32 -3.89 7.65 -6.40
CA LEU A 32 -3.22 6.77 -5.47
C LEU A 32 -4.18 6.14 -4.46
N GLN A 33 -5.15 6.90 -3.93
CA GLN A 33 -6.08 6.37 -2.94
C GLN A 33 -6.95 5.23 -3.50
N SER A 34 -7.39 5.32 -4.75
CA SER A 34 -8.15 4.23 -5.38
C SER A 34 -7.31 2.96 -5.53
N GLN A 35 -6.05 3.09 -5.96
CA GLN A 35 -5.13 1.95 -6.07
C GLN A 35 -4.77 1.36 -4.70
N LEU A 36 -4.55 2.20 -3.69
CA LEU A 36 -4.24 1.72 -2.33
C LEU A 36 -5.41 0.94 -1.71
N ARG A 37 -6.65 1.34 -1.99
CA ARG A 37 -7.84 0.56 -1.58
C ARG A 37 -7.90 -0.80 -2.26
N GLN A 38 -7.67 -0.84 -3.57
CA GLN A 38 -7.61 -2.10 -4.31
C GLN A 38 -6.51 -3.01 -3.79
N GLN A 39 -5.30 -2.49 -3.56
CA GLN A 39 -4.20 -3.26 -2.98
C GLN A 39 -4.50 -3.77 -1.57
N ALA A 40 -5.19 -2.97 -0.74
CA ALA A 40 -5.59 -3.39 0.59
C ALA A 40 -6.61 -4.54 0.56
N GLU A 41 -7.57 -4.50 -0.37
CA GLU A 41 -8.54 -5.58 -0.57
C GLU A 41 -7.90 -6.85 -1.12
N GLU A 42 -6.99 -6.72 -2.10
CA GLU A 42 -6.20 -7.83 -2.63
C GLU A 42 -5.39 -8.52 -1.53
N ARG A 43 -4.72 -7.72 -0.69
CA ARG A 43 -3.96 -8.23 0.47
C ARG A 43 -4.87 -8.90 1.50
N ARG A 44 -6.09 -8.41 1.70
CA ARG A 44 -7.06 -9.07 2.60
C ARG A 44 -7.47 -10.44 2.07
N ARG A 45 -7.81 -10.56 0.79
CA ARG A 45 -8.16 -11.85 0.17
C ARG A 45 -7.02 -12.85 0.27
N LEU A 46 -5.81 -12.45 -0.11
CA LEU A 46 -4.63 -13.30 0.02
C LEU A 46 -4.38 -13.70 1.48
N ASN A 47 -4.49 -12.76 2.42
CA ASN A 47 -4.28 -13.08 3.84
C ASN A 47 -5.32 -14.08 4.36
N GLU A 48 -6.58 -14.01 3.94
CA GLU A 48 -7.62 -14.98 4.32
C GLU A 48 -7.29 -16.39 3.83
N GLU A 49 -6.85 -16.54 2.57
CA GLU A 49 -6.39 -17.82 2.02
C GLU A 49 -5.18 -18.37 2.79
N TRP A 50 -4.18 -17.52 3.06
CA TRP A 50 -2.99 -17.88 3.83
C TRP A 50 -3.29 -18.17 5.30
N VAL A 51 -4.34 -17.59 5.88
CA VAL A 51 -4.81 -17.93 7.22
C VAL A 51 -5.34 -19.36 7.23
N ALA A 52 -6.15 -19.77 6.25
CA ALA A 52 -6.65 -21.16 6.16
C ALA A 52 -5.51 -22.19 6.00
N VAL A 53 -4.47 -21.86 5.24
CA VAL A 53 -3.27 -22.71 5.12
C VAL A 53 -2.49 -22.78 6.44
N ARG A 54 -2.36 -21.65 7.15
CA ARG A 54 -1.67 -21.62 8.45
C ARG A 54 -2.45 -22.32 9.56
N THR A 55 -3.78 -22.25 9.57
CA THR A 55 -4.62 -22.94 10.55
C THR A 55 -4.61 -24.44 10.34
N THR A 56 -4.70 -24.91 9.08
CA THR A 56 -4.53 -26.33 8.74
C THR A 56 -3.14 -26.84 9.08
N ARG A 57 -2.09 -26.04 8.86
CA ARG A 57 -0.72 -26.38 9.28
C ARG A 57 -0.56 -26.42 10.82
N ARG A 58 -1.19 -25.50 11.55
CA ARG A 58 -1.15 -25.49 13.03
C ARG A 58 -1.97 -26.62 13.66
N GLN A 59 -3.07 -27.03 13.04
CA GLN A 59 -3.90 -28.15 13.51
C GLN A 59 -3.35 -29.50 13.02
N GLY A 60 -2.62 -29.52 11.91
CA GLY A 60 -2.00 -30.70 11.35
C GLY A 60 -0.64 -30.97 11.95
N GLU A 61 -0.61 -31.65 13.10
CA GLU A 61 0.59 -32.38 13.58
C GLU A 61 1.07 -33.44 12.58
N LYS A 62 0.27 -33.74 11.54
CA LYS A 62 0.49 -34.79 10.55
C LYS A 62 0.21 -34.30 9.14
N CYS A 63 0.96 -34.82 8.17
CA CYS A 63 0.86 -34.41 6.78
C CYS A 63 -0.47 -34.88 6.19
N PRO A 64 -1.29 -34.00 5.60
CA PRO A 64 -2.60 -34.39 5.06
C PRO A 64 -2.51 -35.36 3.87
N ARG A 65 -1.32 -35.52 3.26
CA ARG A 65 -1.09 -36.40 2.11
C ARG A 65 -0.60 -37.80 2.49
N CYS A 66 0.12 -37.96 3.59
CA CYS A 66 0.77 -39.23 3.96
C CYS A 66 0.68 -39.59 5.45
N GLY A 67 0.05 -38.76 6.29
CA GLY A 67 -0.14 -39.00 7.72
C GLY A 67 1.14 -38.96 8.56
N TYR A 68 2.29 -38.65 7.96
CA TYR A 68 3.57 -38.56 8.65
C TYR A 68 3.56 -37.38 9.63
N PRO A 69 4.03 -37.53 10.88
CA PRO A 69 4.09 -36.42 11.83
C PRO A 69 4.99 -35.32 11.27
N LEU A 70 4.47 -34.09 11.18
CA LEU A 70 5.31 -32.95 10.83
C LEU A 70 6.18 -32.65 12.05
N PRO A 71 7.52 -32.56 11.88
CA PRO A 71 8.39 -32.12 12.96
C PRO A 71 7.97 -30.71 13.41
N ASP A 72 7.89 -30.53 14.73
CA ASP A 72 7.50 -29.29 15.36
C ASP A 72 8.51 -28.18 14.99
N GLN A 73 8.04 -27.26 14.15
CA GLN A 73 8.31 -25.83 14.15
C GLN A 73 9.72 -25.29 14.49
N ASP A 74 10.80 -25.76 13.86
CA ASP A 74 12.14 -25.09 13.89
C ASP A 74 12.56 -24.44 12.54
N TRP A 75 11.68 -24.33 11.56
CA TRP A 75 12.02 -23.77 10.23
C TRP A 75 11.86 -22.25 10.11
N TYR A 76 12.13 -21.50 11.18
CA TYR A 76 12.27 -20.04 11.12
C TYR A 76 13.76 -19.66 11.00
N ILE A 77 14.44 -20.10 9.95
CA ILE A 77 15.78 -19.60 9.60
C ILE A 77 15.67 -18.64 8.41
N GLU A 78 15.86 -17.36 8.76
CA GLU A 78 16.46 -16.26 8.00
C GLU A 78 15.86 -15.86 6.64
N GLN A 79 14.98 -14.85 6.67
CA GLN A 79 14.83 -13.88 5.56
C GLN A 79 14.59 -12.45 6.04
N THR A 80 15.26 -12.01 7.11
CA THR A 80 15.27 -10.58 7.50
C THR A 80 16.61 -10.18 8.09
N LEU A 81 17.67 -10.16 7.26
CA LEU A 81 18.84 -9.28 7.38
C LEU A 81 19.75 -9.48 6.15
N ALA A 82 19.52 -8.70 5.09
CA ALA A 82 20.49 -8.39 4.04
C ALA A 82 20.26 -6.94 3.60
#